data_AF-A0A9D6LWJ8-F1
#
_entry.id   AF-A0A9D6LWJ8-F1
#
_cell.length_a   1.000
_cell.length_b   1.000
_cell.length_c   1.000
_cell.angle_alpha   90.00
_cell.angle_beta   90.00
_cell.angle_gamma   90.00
#
_symmetry.space_group_name_H-M   'P 1'
#
loop_
_entity.id
_entity.type
_entity.pdbx_description
1 polymer ?
#
loop_
_entity_poly.entity_id
_entity_poly.type
_entity_poly.pdbx_seq_one_letter_code
_entity_poly.pdbx_strand_id
1 'polypeptide(L)'
;MGRLCRLLVLLSCVPTFGAVECLCDHSAPATLESRECSLCREADRQAPDPASAFPIFFLKDTSPRKPNRTLALPIRHDKGAQDLRHLSAEQRAILWKAAIGKAQELWPDAWGLAINADTVRTQCHLHIHIGKLNEGADESNGQTIRAVEEFPVPEPGLGIWLHPMAVGFHVHTDREIAEPMLMR
;
A
#
# COMPACT_ATOMS: atom_id res chain seq x y z
N MET A 1 -18.73 -49.45 33.99
CA MET A 1 -18.09 -49.33 32.67
C MET A 1 -19.18 -48.93 31.68
N GLY A 2 -19.17 -47.84 30.92
CA GLY A 2 -18.36 -46.62 30.81
C GLY A 2 -19.22 -45.65 29.99
N ARG A 3 -19.31 -44.37 30.40
CA ARG A 3 -20.03 -43.34 29.65
C ARG A 3 -19.05 -42.70 28.68
N LEU A 4 -19.18 -42.99 27.38
CA LEU A 4 -18.35 -42.37 26.35
C LEU A 4 -18.83 -40.93 26.11
N CYS A 5 -17.95 -40.00 26.42
CA CYS A 5 -18.07 -38.58 26.15
C CYS A 5 -17.90 -38.35 24.63
N ARG A 6 -18.92 -37.84 23.93
CA ARG A 6 -18.77 -37.34 22.55
C ARG A 6 -18.54 -35.83 22.61
N LEU A 7 -17.28 -35.43 22.58
CA LEU A 7 -16.87 -34.05 22.40
C LEU A 7 -16.88 -33.76 20.88
N LEU A 8 -17.85 -32.96 20.42
CA LEU A 8 -17.86 -32.43 19.06
C LEU A 8 -16.86 -31.26 19.01
N VAL A 9 -15.71 -31.46 18.36
CA VAL A 9 -14.78 -30.38 18.04
C VAL A 9 -15.27 -29.71 16.76
N LEU A 10 -15.85 -28.52 16.88
CA LEU A 10 -16.13 -27.65 15.75
C LEU A 10 -14.81 -27.02 15.30
N LEU A 11 -14.25 -27.54 14.21
CA LEU A 11 -13.07 -27.00 13.56
C LEU A 11 -13.49 -25.73 12.79
N SER A 12 -13.43 -24.58 13.46
CA SER A 12 -13.65 -23.28 12.83
C SER A 12 -12.52 -23.02 11.83
N CYS A 13 -12.81 -23.20 10.55
CA CYS A 13 -11.94 -22.82 9.45
C CYS A 13 -11.90 -21.29 9.39
N VAL A 14 -10.92 -20.67 10.06
CA VAL A 14 -10.64 -19.24 9.90
C VAL A 14 -9.98 -19.10 8.52
N PRO A 15 -10.58 -18.38 7.56
CA PRO A 15 -9.91 -18.12 6.30
C PRO A 15 -8.68 -17.25 6.61
N THR A 16 -7.51 -17.88 6.54
CA THR A 16 -6.24 -17.15 6.45
C THR A 16 -6.25 -16.42 5.11
N PHE A 17 -6.54 -15.12 5.12
CA PHE A 17 -6.28 -14.26 3.97
C PHE A 17 -4.76 -14.18 3.80
N GLY A 18 -4.19 -15.16 3.11
CA GLY A 18 -2.79 -15.16 2.70
C GLY A 18 -2.56 -14.15 1.59
N ALA A 19 -1.31 -13.72 1.48
CA ALA A 19 -0.75 -12.97 0.34
C ALA A 19 -1.41 -13.41 -0.97
N VAL A 20 -2.10 -12.49 -1.65
CA VAL A 20 -2.66 -12.81 -2.96
C VAL A 20 -1.48 -12.92 -3.92
N GLU A 21 -1.13 -14.15 -4.33
CA GLU A 21 -0.30 -14.34 -5.52
C GLU A 21 -1.01 -13.63 -6.66
N CYS A 22 -0.36 -12.62 -7.24
CA CYS A 22 -1.01 -11.72 -8.20
C CYS A 22 -1.43 -12.50 -9.44
N LEU A 23 -2.72 -12.80 -9.55
CA LEU A 23 -3.31 -13.50 -10.69
C LEU A 23 -3.53 -12.58 -11.90
N CYS A 24 -3.30 -11.27 -11.75
CA CYS A 24 -3.53 -10.29 -12.80
C CYS A 24 -2.52 -10.50 -13.95
N ASP A 25 -3.01 -11.04 -15.06
CA ASP A 25 -2.27 -11.18 -16.32
C ASP A 25 -2.88 -10.23 -17.36
N HIS A 26 -2.12 -9.19 -17.68
CA HIS A 26 -2.52 -8.15 -18.64
C HIS A 26 -2.60 -8.67 -20.08
N SER A 27 -1.94 -9.78 -20.38
CA SER A 27 -2.09 -10.45 -21.67
C SER A 27 -3.37 -11.30 -21.74
N ALA A 28 -4.05 -11.52 -20.60
CA ALA A 28 -5.29 -12.27 -20.47
C ALA A 28 -6.35 -11.46 -19.69
N PRO A 29 -7.11 -10.57 -20.35
CA PRO A 29 -8.05 -9.64 -19.70
C PRO A 29 -9.06 -10.30 -18.77
N ALA A 30 -9.44 -11.56 -19.03
CA ALA A 30 -10.33 -12.32 -18.15
C ALA A 30 -9.80 -12.47 -16.71
N THR A 31 -8.47 -12.46 -16.52
CA THR A 31 -7.85 -12.53 -15.19
C THR A 31 -7.99 -11.21 -14.42
N LEU A 32 -8.21 -10.09 -15.11
CA LEU A 32 -8.37 -8.78 -14.48
C LEU A 32 -9.75 -8.61 -13.83
N GLU A 33 -10.72 -9.49 -14.07
CA GLU A 33 -12.06 -9.42 -13.48
C GLU A 33 -12.06 -9.67 -11.96
N SER A 34 -11.05 -10.37 -11.45
CA SER A 34 -10.87 -10.62 -10.02
C SER A 34 -10.82 -9.33 -9.20
N ARG A 35 -11.32 -9.38 -7.97
CA ARG A 35 -11.39 -8.20 -7.08
C ARG A 35 -10.00 -7.65 -6.76
N GLU A 36 -9.01 -8.52 -6.55
CA GLU A 36 -7.63 -8.11 -6.29
C GLU A 36 -6.99 -7.30 -7.43
N CYS A 37 -7.50 -7.42 -8.66
CA CYS A 37 -7.01 -6.74 -9.86
C CYS A 37 -7.74 -5.42 -10.15
N SER A 38 -8.65 -4.98 -9.27
CA SER A 38 -9.48 -3.80 -9.53
C SER A 38 -8.67 -2.53 -9.84
N LEU A 39 -7.54 -2.35 -9.16
CA LEU A 39 -6.66 -1.19 -9.35
C LEU A 39 -5.90 -1.25 -10.69
N CYS A 40 -5.57 -2.46 -11.16
CA CYS A 40 -4.96 -2.62 -12.47
C CYS A 40 -5.92 -2.19 -13.59
N ARG A 41 -7.22 -2.54 -13.46
CA ARG A 41 -8.26 -2.06 -14.39
C ARG A 41 -8.43 -0.54 -14.36
N GLU A 42 -8.25 0.11 -13.19
CA GLU A 42 -8.27 1.57 -13.13
C GLU A 42 -7.04 2.18 -13.81
N ALA A 43 -5.88 1.54 -13.71
CA ALA A 43 -4.66 1.97 -14.39
C ALA A 43 -4.80 1.91 -15.92
N ASP A 44 -5.44 0.85 -16.46
CA ASP A 44 -5.73 0.72 -17.90
C ASP A 44 -6.62 1.85 -18.46
N ARG A 45 -7.38 2.52 -17.60
CA ARG A 45 -8.24 3.66 -18.00
C ARG A 45 -7.53 5.00 -17.98
N GLN A 46 -6.31 5.06 -17.44
CA GLN A 46 -5.57 6.32 -17.35
C GLN A 46 -4.87 6.61 -18.66
N ALA A 47 -4.92 7.88 -19.08
CA ALA A 47 -4.08 8.37 -20.17
C ALA A 47 -2.73 8.81 -19.56
N PRO A 48 -1.61 8.14 -19.87
CA PRO A 48 -0.31 8.56 -19.36
C PRO A 48 0.08 9.92 -19.96
N ASP A 49 0.63 10.80 -19.12
CA ASP A 49 1.31 11.99 -19.61
C ASP A 49 2.56 11.55 -20.40
N PRO A 50 2.64 11.83 -21.72
CA PRO A 50 3.77 11.43 -22.54
C PRO A 50 5.11 12.06 -22.10
N ALA A 51 5.10 13.12 -21.29
CA ALA A 51 6.30 13.73 -20.73
C ALA A 51 6.78 13.05 -19.43
N SER A 52 5.98 12.13 -18.85
CA SER A 52 6.32 11.46 -17.60
C SER A 52 6.97 10.11 -17.86
N ALA A 53 8.21 9.94 -17.36
CA ALA A 53 8.93 8.65 -17.45
C ALA A 53 8.29 7.54 -16.60
N PHE A 54 7.56 7.90 -15.55
CA PHE A 54 6.86 6.97 -14.66
C PHE A 54 5.56 7.60 -14.14
N PRO A 55 4.51 7.65 -14.97
CA PRO A 55 3.30 8.41 -14.65
C PRO A 55 2.57 7.81 -13.45
N ILE A 56 2.20 8.70 -12.53
CA ILE A 56 1.46 8.40 -11.31
C ILE A 56 0.05 8.99 -11.44
N PHE A 57 -0.95 8.23 -11.02
CA PHE A 57 -2.33 8.71 -10.91
C PHE A 57 -2.85 8.54 -9.48
N PHE A 58 -3.92 9.27 -9.17
CA PHE A 58 -4.51 9.29 -7.84
C PHE A 58 -5.97 8.83 -7.89
N LEU A 59 -6.36 7.99 -6.93
CA LEU A 59 -7.74 7.56 -6.75
C LEU A 59 -8.20 7.81 -5.33
N LYS A 60 -9.47 8.18 -5.16
CA LYS A 60 -10.09 8.10 -3.83
C LYS A 60 -10.34 6.64 -3.48
N ASP A 61 -9.99 6.24 -2.26
CA ASP A 61 -10.33 4.91 -1.74
C ASP A 61 -11.86 4.82 -1.60
N THR A 62 -12.44 3.78 -2.19
CA THR A 62 -13.90 3.56 -2.22
C THR A 62 -14.42 2.89 -0.95
N SER A 63 -13.55 2.49 -0.03
CA SER A 63 -13.94 1.91 1.26
C SER A 63 -14.72 2.94 2.11
N PRO A 64 -15.97 2.66 2.52
CA PRO A 64 -16.75 3.58 3.35
C PRO A 64 -16.15 3.77 4.75
N ARG A 65 -15.28 2.85 5.19
CA ARG A 65 -14.55 2.93 6.47
C ARG A 65 -13.27 3.77 6.39
N LYS A 66 -13.03 4.44 5.25
CA LYS A 66 -11.82 5.21 4.93
C LYS A 66 -12.18 6.44 4.05
N PRO A 67 -13.21 7.25 4.39
CA PRO A 67 -13.81 8.20 3.46
C PRO A 67 -12.90 9.36 3.03
N ASN A 68 -11.73 9.48 3.66
CA ASN A 68 -10.71 10.48 3.36
C ASN A 68 -9.39 9.86 2.85
N ARG A 69 -9.36 8.58 2.49
CA ARG A 69 -8.14 7.95 1.96
C ARG A 69 -8.01 8.23 0.46
N THR A 70 -6.82 8.62 0.05
CA THR A 70 -6.41 8.69 -1.36
C THR A 70 -5.33 7.63 -1.61
N LEU A 71 -5.26 7.10 -2.82
CA LEU A 71 -4.24 6.16 -3.26
C LEU A 71 -3.39 6.85 -4.34
N ALA A 72 -2.07 6.73 -4.27
CA ALA A 72 -1.17 7.02 -5.40
C ALA A 72 -0.70 5.71 -6.02
N LEU A 73 -0.80 5.61 -7.34
CA LEU A 73 -0.47 4.40 -8.08
C LEU A 73 0.33 4.76 -9.34
N PRO A 74 1.35 3.97 -9.71
CA PRO A 74 1.90 4.05 -11.05
C PRO A 74 0.87 3.53 -12.06
N ILE A 75 0.83 4.10 -13.27
CA ILE A 75 0.06 3.51 -14.37
C ILE A 75 0.63 2.14 -14.74
N ARG A 76 1.95 1.98 -14.69
CA ARG A 76 2.64 0.71 -14.92
C ARG A 76 2.21 -0.36 -13.91
N HIS A 77 1.87 -1.55 -14.40
CA HIS A 77 1.31 -2.65 -13.59
C HIS A 77 1.65 -4.06 -14.09
N ASP A 78 2.66 -4.19 -14.97
CA ASP A 78 3.18 -5.46 -15.46
C ASP A 78 3.71 -6.37 -14.34
N LYS A 79 3.95 -7.65 -14.64
CA LYS A 79 4.50 -8.62 -13.69
C LYS A 79 5.83 -8.10 -13.11
N GLY A 80 5.93 -8.06 -11.79
CA GLY A 80 7.03 -7.47 -11.05
C GLY A 80 6.72 -6.07 -10.50
N ALA A 81 5.91 -5.26 -11.20
CA ALA A 81 5.61 -3.88 -10.77
C ALA A 81 4.72 -3.77 -9.52
N GLN A 82 4.32 -4.90 -8.92
CA GLN A 82 3.53 -4.95 -7.70
C GLN A 82 4.33 -4.56 -6.45
N ASP A 83 5.67 -4.56 -6.50
CA ASP A 83 6.52 -4.38 -5.32
C ASP A 83 7.56 -3.26 -5.49
N LEU A 84 7.80 -2.49 -4.43
CA LEU A 84 8.84 -1.44 -4.41
C LEU A 84 10.25 -1.98 -4.75
N ARG A 85 10.55 -3.23 -4.39
CA ARG A 85 11.83 -3.91 -4.66
C ARG A 85 12.11 -4.05 -6.15
N HIS A 86 11.08 -4.10 -6.99
CA HIS A 86 11.23 -4.26 -8.43
C HIS A 86 11.22 -2.94 -9.20
N LEU A 87 10.99 -1.82 -8.51
CA LEU A 87 11.16 -0.48 -9.09
C LEU A 87 12.64 -0.07 -9.07
N SER A 88 13.06 0.77 -10.01
CA SER A 88 14.34 1.47 -9.89
C SER A 88 14.29 2.49 -8.74
N ALA A 89 15.46 2.94 -8.26
CA ALA A 89 15.53 4.00 -7.24
C ALA A 89 14.82 5.29 -7.72
N GLU A 90 14.99 5.64 -8.99
CA GLU A 90 14.31 6.78 -9.61
C GLU A 90 12.79 6.62 -9.63
N GLN A 91 12.28 5.45 -10.03
CA GLN A 91 10.84 5.17 -10.05
C GLN A 91 10.22 5.24 -8.65
N ARG A 92 10.92 4.71 -7.62
CA ARG A 92 10.50 4.86 -6.23
C ARG A 92 10.45 6.33 -5.82
N ALA A 93 11.47 7.11 -6.16
CA ALA A 93 11.52 8.52 -5.83
C ALA A 93 10.38 9.31 -6.49
N ILE A 94 10.06 9.04 -7.75
CA ILE A 94 8.92 9.64 -8.46
C ILE A 94 7.61 9.32 -7.75
N LEU A 95 7.38 8.04 -7.45
CA LEU A 95 6.16 7.58 -6.77
C LEU A 95 5.99 8.25 -5.40
N TRP A 96 7.05 8.26 -4.58
CA TRP A 96 7.01 8.89 -3.26
C TRP A 96 6.83 10.40 -3.33
N LYS A 97 7.54 11.10 -4.23
CA LYS A 97 7.37 12.56 -4.42
C LYS A 97 5.95 12.92 -4.83
N ALA A 98 5.35 12.15 -5.75
CA ALA A 98 3.96 12.34 -6.16
C ALA A 98 2.99 12.15 -4.98
N ALA A 99 3.19 11.09 -4.18
CA ALA A 99 2.38 10.83 -3.00
C ALA A 99 2.53 11.92 -1.92
N ILE A 100 3.76 12.39 -1.64
CA ILE A 100 4.04 13.48 -0.71
C ILE A 100 3.36 14.77 -1.16
N GLY A 101 3.52 15.15 -2.44
CA GLY A 101 2.88 16.35 -2.98
C GLY A 101 1.36 16.31 -2.83
N LYS A 102 0.73 15.16 -3.13
CA LYS A 102 -0.71 14.99 -2.93
C LYS A 102 -1.10 14.99 -1.45
N ALA A 103 -0.28 14.44 -0.56
CA ALA A 103 -0.53 14.46 0.87
C ALA A 103 -0.55 15.90 1.42
N GLN A 104 0.43 16.72 1.01
CA GLN A 104 0.55 18.12 1.40
C GLN A 104 -0.60 18.98 0.87
N GLU A 105 -1.09 18.69 -0.35
CA GLU A 105 -2.28 19.34 -0.91
C GLU A 105 -3.55 19.05 -0.09
N LEU A 106 -3.73 17.80 0.35
CA LEU A 106 -4.95 17.36 1.01
C LEU A 106 -4.95 17.62 2.53
N TRP A 107 -3.79 17.51 3.18
CA TRP A 107 -3.62 17.64 4.63
C TRP A 107 -2.32 18.38 4.96
N PRO A 108 -2.29 19.72 4.85
CA PRO A 108 -1.06 20.50 5.02
C PRO A 108 -0.44 20.38 6.42
N ASP A 109 -1.25 20.15 7.46
CA ASP A 109 -0.77 20.16 8.84
C ASP A 109 -0.30 18.79 9.36
N ALA A 110 -0.97 17.72 8.93
CA ALA A 110 -0.72 16.38 9.46
C ALA A 110 -1.10 15.31 8.43
N TRP A 111 -0.12 14.63 7.89
CA TRP A 111 -0.33 13.59 6.89
C TRP A 111 0.63 12.42 7.13
N GLY A 112 0.26 11.26 6.60
CA GLY A 112 1.13 10.12 6.53
C GLY A 112 0.88 9.34 5.24
N LEU A 113 1.88 8.56 4.89
CA LEU A 113 1.84 7.64 3.76
C LEU A 113 2.09 6.22 4.25
N ALA A 114 1.45 5.24 3.63
CA ALA A 114 1.64 3.84 4.00
C ALA A 114 1.54 2.91 2.78
N ILE A 115 2.34 1.86 2.79
CA ILE A 115 2.23 0.69 1.92
C ILE A 115 2.22 -0.53 2.83
N ASN A 116 1.18 -1.36 2.71
CA ASN A 116 1.15 -2.64 3.39
C ASN A 116 2.07 -3.64 2.68
N ALA A 117 2.58 -4.62 3.43
CA ALA A 117 3.37 -5.71 2.88
C ALA A 117 2.63 -6.46 1.77
N ASP A 118 3.40 -7.02 0.85
CA ASP A 118 2.90 -7.92 -0.20
C ASP A 118 2.15 -9.14 0.37
N THR A 119 2.49 -9.54 1.59
CA THR A 119 1.89 -10.68 2.30
C THR A 119 0.46 -10.45 2.81
N VAL A 120 0.04 -9.20 2.96
CA VAL A 120 -1.24 -8.84 3.62
C VAL A 120 -2.12 -7.91 2.79
N ARG A 121 -1.61 -7.37 1.68
CA ARG A 121 -2.40 -6.56 0.76
C ARG A 121 -3.47 -7.41 0.06
N THR A 122 -4.67 -6.83 -0.08
CA THR A 122 -5.80 -7.48 -0.74
C THR A 122 -5.94 -7.10 -2.22
N GLN A 123 -5.11 -6.16 -2.70
CA GLN A 123 -5.05 -5.71 -4.09
C GLN A 123 -3.61 -5.83 -4.56
N CYS A 124 -3.42 -6.30 -5.79
CA CYS A 124 -2.07 -6.65 -6.27
C CYS A 124 -1.30 -5.46 -6.83
N HIS A 125 -1.99 -4.44 -7.34
CA HIS A 125 -1.36 -3.23 -7.88
C HIS A 125 -0.60 -2.47 -6.79
N LEU A 126 0.64 -2.04 -7.05
CA LEU A 126 1.42 -1.25 -6.09
C LEU A 126 0.75 0.10 -5.82
N HIS A 127 0.42 0.39 -4.57
CA HIS A 127 -0.20 1.67 -4.21
C HIS A 127 0.30 2.19 -2.87
N ILE A 128 0.41 3.52 -2.79
CA ILE A 128 0.62 4.24 -1.53
C ILE A 128 -0.74 4.72 -1.03
N HIS A 129 -1.08 4.34 0.19
CA HIS A 129 -2.15 4.94 0.96
C HIS A 129 -1.73 6.33 1.45
N ILE A 130 -2.53 7.35 1.14
CA ILE A 130 -2.35 8.74 1.56
C ILE A 130 -3.50 9.13 2.49
N GLY A 131 -3.20 9.64 3.68
CA GLY A 131 -4.24 10.18 4.55
C GLY A 131 -3.70 11.04 5.67
N LYS A 132 -4.63 11.57 6.46
CA LYS A 132 -4.31 12.26 7.72
C LYS A 132 -3.68 11.27 8.69
N LEU A 133 -2.61 11.69 9.37
CA LEU A 133 -1.92 10.86 10.38
C LEU A 133 -2.81 10.71 11.63
N ASN A 134 -2.83 9.53 12.25
CA ASN A 134 -3.49 9.36 13.55
C ASN A 134 -2.71 10.11 14.64
N GLU A 135 -3.44 10.72 15.58
CA GLU A 135 -2.83 11.24 16.80
C GLU A 135 -2.14 10.09 17.56
N GLY A 136 -0.91 10.32 18.02
CA GLY A 136 -0.11 9.29 18.69
C GLY A 136 0.46 8.21 17.76
N ALA A 137 0.37 8.34 16.43
CA ALA A 137 1.00 7.35 15.53
C ALA A 137 2.53 7.28 15.69
N ASP A 138 3.16 8.38 16.09
CA ASP A 138 4.61 8.47 16.30
C ASP A 138 5.01 7.91 17.68
N GLU A 139 4.91 6.58 17.84
CA GLU A 139 5.19 5.85 19.08
C GLU A 139 6.54 5.10 19.08
N SER A 140 7.51 5.55 18.27
CA SER A 140 8.93 5.13 18.16
C SER A 140 9.26 3.83 17.37
N ASN A 141 10.52 3.76 16.89
CA ASN A 141 11.18 2.82 15.94
C ASN A 141 11.30 3.22 14.45
N GLY A 142 11.10 4.50 14.10
CA GLY A 142 11.38 4.98 12.74
C GLY A 142 12.80 5.53 12.58
N GLN A 143 13.24 5.63 11.33
CA GLN A 143 14.49 6.26 10.94
C GLN A 143 14.21 7.69 10.48
N THR A 144 15.03 8.63 10.92
CA THR A 144 14.99 9.99 10.37
C THR A 144 15.68 10.01 9.01
N ILE A 145 14.96 10.37 7.97
CA ILE A 145 15.47 10.43 6.59
C ILE A 145 15.17 11.80 6.00
N ARG A 146 16.15 12.40 5.30
CA ARG A 146 16.03 13.79 4.80
C ARG A 146 15.65 13.87 3.33
N ALA A 147 16.02 12.87 2.54
CA ALA A 147 15.72 12.84 1.11
C ALA A 147 14.86 11.63 0.75
N VAL A 148 13.95 11.81 -0.21
CA VAL A 148 13.06 10.72 -0.67
C VAL A 148 13.85 9.59 -1.32
N GLU A 149 14.98 9.91 -1.95
CA GLU A 149 15.91 8.98 -2.58
C GLU A 149 16.56 8.02 -1.57
N GLU A 150 16.59 8.39 -0.29
CA GLU A 150 17.16 7.60 0.80
C GLU A 150 16.13 6.70 1.50
N PHE A 151 14.84 6.76 1.10
CA PHE A 151 13.83 5.91 1.69
C PHE A 151 14.17 4.42 1.48
N PRO A 152 14.16 3.61 2.56
CA PRO A 152 14.48 2.21 2.45
C PRO A 152 13.41 1.49 1.64
N VAL A 153 13.83 0.39 1.02
CA VAL A 153 12.90 -0.63 0.57
C VAL A 153 12.69 -1.59 1.74
N PRO A 154 11.45 -1.84 2.19
CA PRO A 154 11.22 -2.76 3.30
C PRO A 154 11.68 -4.19 2.97
N GLU A 155 12.12 -4.92 3.99
CA GLU A 155 12.41 -6.34 3.89
C GLU A 155 11.15 -7.13 3.46
N PRO A 156 11.30 -8.32 2.82
CA PRO A 156 10.17 -9.15 2.45
C PRO A 156 9.19 -9.38 3.60
N GLY A 157 7.88 -9.22 3.33
CA GLY A 157 6.83 -9.36 4.34
C GLY A 157 6.61 -8.13 5.22
N LEU A 158 7.39 -7.07 5.08
CA LEU A 158 7.19 -5.81 5.80
C LEU A 158 6.59 -4.73 4.90
N GLY A 159 5.74 -3.91 5.49
CA GLY A 159 5.23 -2.68 4.92
C GLY A 159 6.16 -1.51 5.24
N ILE A 160 5.78 -0.34 4.74
CA ILE A 160 6.46 0.92 5.02
C ILE A 160 5.43 2.01 5.30
N TRP A 161 5.67 2.83 6.30
CA TRP A 161 4.93 4.06 6.48
C TRP A 161 5.84 5.21 6.88
N LEU A 162 5.40 6.43 6.62
CA LEU A 162 6.15 7.62 6.96
C LEU A 162 5.24 8.82 7.21
N HIS A 163 5.78 9.80 7.92
CA HIS A 163 5.14 11.08 8.16
C HIS A 163 6.19 12.21 8.19
N PRO A 164 5.79 13.48 7.97
CA PRO A 164 6.72 14.59 8.00
C PRO A 164 7.21 14.86 9.42
N MET A 165 8.42 15.42 9.50
CA MET A 165 8.95 16.06 10.70
C MET A 165 9.31 17.52 10.41
N ALA A 166 9.77 18.27 11.43
CA ALA A 166 10.31 19.61 11.22
C ALA A 166 11.45 19.63 10.18
N VAL A 167 12.24 18.56 10.11
CA VAL A 167 13.27 18.35 9.09
C VAL A 167 13.20 16.92 8.58
N GLY A 168 12.81 16.75 7.31
CA GLY A 168 12.72 15.45 6.66
C GLY A 168 11.49 14.64 7.07
N PHE A 169 11.67 13.33 7.21
CA PHE A 169 10.62 12.35 7.43
C PHE A 169 11.04 11.36 8.50
N HIS A 170 10.04 10.88 9.24
CA HIS A 170 10.19 9.69 10.06
C HIS A 170 9.66 8.51 9.25
N VAL A 171 10.50 7.50 9.00
CA VAL A 171 10.21 6.38 8.10
C VAL A 171 10.33 5.05 8.85
N HIS A 172 9.30 4.22 8.74
CA HIS A 172 9.13 3.00 9.54
C HIS A 172 8.93 1.79 8.62
N THR A 173 9.62 0.70 8.94
CA THR A 173 9.56 -0.58 8.19
C THR A 173 9.38 -1.75 9.16
N ASP A 174 8.60 -1.53 10.22
CA ASP A 174 8.56 -2.37 11.43
C ASP A 174 7.36 -3.33 11.50
N ARG A 175 6.49 -3.34 10.48
CA ARG A 175 5.22 -4.07 10.50
C ARG A 175 4.72 -4.45 9.12
N GLU A 176 3.92 -5.49 9.04
CA GLU A 176 3.30 -5.91 7.77
C GLU A 176 2.16 -4.95 7.34
N ILE A 177 1.30 -4.57 8.28
CA ILE A 177 0.14 -3.69 8.02
C ILE A 177 0.47 -2.28 8.51
N ALA A 178 0.78 -1.39 7.58
CA ALA A 178 1.22 -0.02 7.85
C ALA A 178 0.07 1.01 7.78
N GLU A 179 -0.97 0.70 6.99
CA GLU A 179 -2.13 1.58 6.75
C GLU A 179 -2.88 2.05 8.02
N PRO A 180 -2.98 1.28 9.12
CA PRO A 180 -3.63 1.72 10.37
C PRO A 180 -2.98 2.94 11.05
N MET A 181 -1.81 3.39 10.63
CA MET A 181 -1.19 4.63 11.14
C MET A 181 -1.90 5.88 10.65
N LEU A 182 -2.76 5.73 9.66
CA LEU A 182 -3.50 6.81 9.06
C LEU A 182 -4.97 6.73 9.52
N MET A 183 -5.61 7.89 9.65
CA MET A 183 -7.00 8.01 10.07
C MET A 183 -7.93 7.20 9.16
N ARG A 184 -8.93 6.59 9.81
CA ARG A 184 -10.04 5.87 9.17
C ARG A 184 -11.18 6.82 8.87
#